data_AF-A0A8D8FGY4-F1
#
_entry.id   AF-A0A8D8FGY4-F1
#
_cell.length_a   1.000
_cell.length_b   1.000
_cell.length_c   1.000
_cell.angle_alpha   90.00
_cell.angle_beta   90.00
_cell.angle_gamma   90.00
#
_symmetry.space_group_name_H-M   'P 1'
#
loop_
_entity.id
_entity.type
_entity.pdbx_description
1 polymer ?
#
loop_
_entity_poly.entity_id
_entity_poly.type
_entity_poly.pdbx_seq_one_letter_code
_entity_poly.pdbx_strand_id
1 'polypeptide(L)'
;QESATCTYTKNQCYMKIDTYESTISFIIHSPTELVTSDTPFTMMGTSDEVVVSYEVQETVASNRLRDLTVKQRNCIFNDERHHGLEFYSYNLCVMRCRAAKALELCHCKPHFYPFVGQFHSQPKPIHA
;
A
#
# COMPACT_ATOMS: atom_id res chain seq x y z
N GLN A 1 14.88 -7.82 1.99
CA GLN A 1 14.84 -6.52 1.30
C GLN A 1 15.22 -5.47 2.34
N GLU A 2 16.47 -4.98 2.33
CA GLU A 2 16.82 -3.83 3.16
C GLU A 2 16.20 -2.58 2.54
N SER A 3 15.35 -1.90 3.30
CA SER A 3 14.85 -0.58 2.91
C SER A 3 16.00 0.43 3.00
N ALA A 4 16.24 1.20 1.94
CA ALA A 4 17.16 2.33 2.00
C ALA A 4 16.73 3.27 3.15
N THR A 5 17.67 3.61 4.03
CA THR A 5 17.41 4.47 5.19
C THR A 5 17.74 5.92 4.84
N CYS A 6 16.77 6.83 4.99
CA CYS A 6 16.98 8.28 4.89
C CYS A 6 17.49 8.85 6.22
N THR A 7 18.49 9.73 6.18
CA THR A 7 18.90 10.53 7.34
C THR A 7 18.08 11.82 7.38
N TYR A 8 17.15 11.95 8.34
CA TYR A 8 16.36 13.16 8.53
C TYR A 8 17.23 14.30 9.09
N THR A 9 17.59 15.26 8.24
CA THR A 9 18.19 16.52 8.69
C THR A 9 17.21 17.65 8.36
N LYS A 10 16.63 18.31 9.37
CA LYS A 10 15.67 19.42 9.19
C LYS A 10 14.43 19.08 8.33
N ASN A 11 13.77 17.94 8.57
CA ASN A 11 12.62 17.46 7.79
C ASN A 11 12.90 17.20 6.29
N GLN A 12 14.16 17.16 5.88
CA GLN A 12 14.56 16.85 4.51
C GLN A 12 15.14 15.44 4.44
N CYS A 13 14.67 14.60 3.50
CA CYS A 13 15.36 13.37 3.10
C CYS A 13 16.12 13.62 1.79
N TYR A 14 17.40 13.29 1.80
CA TYR A 14 18.26 13.33 0.62
C TYR A 14 18.39 11.94 0.00
N MET A 15 18.21 11.87 -1.31
CA MET A 15 18.46 10.67 -2.11
C MET A 15 19.33 11.04 -3.31
N LYS A 16 20.39 10.27 -3.54
CA LYS A 16 21.20 10.33 -4.75
C LYS A 16 21.25 8.93 -5.36
N ILE A 17 20.88 8.83 -6.64
CA ILE A 17 20.95 7.60 -7.41
C ILE A 17 21.77 7.90 -8.65
N ASP A 18 22.77 7.05 -8.88
CA ASP A 18 23.62 7.08 -10.08
C ASP A 18 23.39 5.78 -10.86
N THR A 19 23.10 5.90 -12.14
CA THR A 19 23.00 4.76 -13.06
C THR A 19 24.22 4.74 -13.96
N TYR A 20 24.70 3.55 -14.33
CA TYR A 20 25.82 3.41 -15.26
C TYR A 20 25.34 2.74 -16.56
N GLU A 21 25.28 1.42 -16.57
CA GLU A 21 24.90 0.61 -17.74
C GLU A 21 23.48 0.05 -17.66
N SER A 22 22.69 0.46 -16.66
CA SER A 22 21.34 -0.07 -16.44
C SER A 22 20.34 1.06 -16.24
N THR A 23 19.15 0.87 -16.79
CA THR A 23 17.99 1.72 -16.52
C THR A 23 17.34 1.32 -15.20
N ILE A 24 16.90 2.28 -14.40
CA ILE A 24 16.25 2.04 -13.12
C ILE A 24 14.89 2.72 -13.11
N SER A 25 13.90 2.06 -12.50
CA SER A 25 12.63 2.69 -12.13
C SER A 25 12.47 2.64 -10.62
N PHE A 26 12.12 3.75 -9.98
CA PHE A 26 11.88 3.78 -8.54
C PHE A 26 10.57 4.50 -8.19
N ILE A 27 10.01 4.10 -7.05
CA ILE A 27 8.76 4.63 -6.49
C ILE A 27 9.04 5.03 -5.05
N ILE A 28 8.50 6.17 -4.63
CA ILE A 28 8.57 6.64 -3.24
C ILE A 28 7.16 6.74 -2.69
N HIS A 29 6.96 6.11 -1.54
CA HIS A 29 5.66 6.06 -0.88
C HIS A 29 5.84 5.98 0.65
N SER A 30 4.75 6.21 1.38
CA SER A 30 4.72 6.06 2.85
C SER A 30 4.96 4.60 3.27
N PRO A 31 5.67 4.34 4.38
CA PRO A 31 5.91 2.98 4.89
C PRO A 31 4.63 2.24 5.30
N THR A 32 3.51 2.95 5.52
CA THR A 32 2.22 2.35 5.89
C THR A 32 1.29 2.17 4.70
N GLU A 33 1.72 2.52 3.48
CA GLU A 33 0.92 2.41 2.27
C GLU A 33 1.56 1.43 1.29
N LEU A 34 0.72 0.79 0.46
CA LEU A 34 1.17 -0.12 -0.58
C LEU A 34 1.24 0.60 -1.93
N VAL A 35 2.27 0.26 -2.70
CA VAL A 35 2.37 0.67 -4.11
C VAL A 35 1.29 -0.04 -4.93
N THR A 36 0.58 0.73 -5.72
CA THR A 36 -0.43 0.27 -6.66
C THR A 36 -0.04 0.64 -8.09
N SER A 37 -0.73 0.08 -9.09
CA SER A 37 -0.42 0.30 -10.50
C SER A 37 -0.54 1.76 -10.95
N ASP A 38 -1.32 2.56 -10.22
CA ASP A 38 -1.53 3.99 -10.43
C ASP A 38 -0.53 4.86 -9.66
N THR A 39 0.36 4.26 -8.86
CA THR A 39 1.40 5.01 -8.15
C THR A 39 2.43 5.54 -9.16
N PRO A 40 2.70 6.86 -9.19
CA PRO A 40 3.74 7.42 -10.05
C PRO A 40 5.12 6.83 -9.75
N PHE A 41 5.90 6.60 -10.80
CA PHE A 41 7.28 6.15 -10.71
C PHE A 41 8.19 7.08 -11.52
N THR A 42 9.45 7.14 -11.11
CA THR A 42 10.51 7.84 -11.84
C THR A 42 11.32 6.83 -12.63
N MET A 43 11.58 7.14 -13.90
CA MET A 43 12.47 6.38 -14.77
C MET A 43 13.82 7.08 -14.89
N MET A 44 14.88 6.30 -14.85
CA MET A 44 16.25 6.73 -15.10
C MET A 44 16.83 5.90 -16.24
N GLY A 45 17.44 6.60 -17.20
CA GLY A 45 18.21 6.03 -18.30
C GLY A 45 19.54 5.47 -17.82
N THR A 46 20.42 5.16 -18.78
CA THR A 46 21.82 4.80 -18.50
C THR A 46 22.65 6.06 -18.34
N SER A 47 23.60 6.07 -17.39
CA SER A 47 24.46 7.23 -17.12
C SER A 47 23.71 8.48 -16.62
N ASP A 48 22.49 8.31 -16.11
CA ASP A 48 21.74 9.35 -15.42
C ASP A 48 22.17 9.46 -13.96
N GLU A 49 22.25 10.70 -13.47
CA GLU A 49 22.37 11.05 -12.07
C GLU A 49 21.12 11.82 -11.65
N VAL A 50 20.49 11.37 -10.57
CA VAL A 50 19.34 12.05 -9.96
C VAL A 50 19.64 12.33 -8.50
N VAL A 51 19.52 13.61 -8.13
CA VAL A 51 19.64 14.10 -6.77
C VAL A 51 18.31 14.71 -6.36
N VAL A 52 17.68 14.17 -5.32
CA VAL A 52 16.37 14.64 -4.84
C VAL A 52 16.42 14.95 -3.36
N SER A 53 15.82 16.09 -3.00
CA SER A 53 15.51 16.47 -1.63
C SER A 53 14.00 16.40 -1.44
N TYR A 54 13.55 15.53 -0.53
CA TYR A 54 12.14 15.35 -0.20
C TYR A 54 11.81 16.07 1.10
N GLU A 55 10.69 16.77 1.11
CA GLU A 55 10.05 17.26 2.33
C GLU A 55 8.82 16.38 2.62
N VAL A 56 8.77 15.80 3.82
CA VAL A 56 7.64 14.95 4.23
C VAL A 56 6.68 15.77 5.07
N GLN A 57 5.44 15.91 4.59
CA GLN A 57 4.35 16.53 5.32
C GLN A 57 3.24 15.51 5.54
N GLU A 58 2.91 15.23 6.80
CA GLU A 58 1.83 14.32 7.17
C GLU A 58 0.77 15.05 7.99
N THR A 59 -0.50 14.77 7.68
CA THR A 59 -1.63 15.15 8.52
C THR A 59 -2.03 13.93 9.34
N VAL A 60 -1.84 14.00 10.66
CA VAL A 60 -2.16 12.89 11.55
C VAL A 60 -3.46 13.12 12.31
N ALA A 61 -4.20 12.05 12.54
CA ALA A 61 -5.39 12.06 13.37
C ALA A 61 -5.01 12.11 14.86
N SER A 62 -5.78 12.85 15.67
CA SER A 62 -5.59 12.87 17.12
C SER A 62 -5.88 11.48 17.72
N ASN A 63 -5.01 11.01 18.61
CA ASN A 63 -5.22 9.74 19.33
C ASN A 63 -6.54 9.69 20.12
N ARG A 64 -7.09 10.84 20.52
CA ARG A 64 -8.40 10.91 21.22
C ARG A 64 -9.57 10.40 20.38
N LEU A 65 -9.43 10.35 19.05
CA LEU A 65 -10.47 9.77 18.19
C LEU A 65 -10.63 8.26 18.40
N ARG A 66 -9.66 7.58 19.04
CA ARG A 66 -9.78 6.17 19.42
C ARG A 66 -10.86 5.92 20.48
N ASP A 67 -11.25 6.94 21.25
CA ASP A 67 -12.33 6.86 22.23
C ASP A 67 -13.71 6.71 21.56
N LEU A 68 -13.82 7.10 20.29
CA LEU A 68 -15.03 6.94 19.48
C LEU A 68 -14.97 5.62 18.73
N THR A 69 -16.12 4.97 18.51
CA THR A 69 -16.18 3.81 17.61
C THR A 69 -15.81 4.20 16.18
N VAL A 70 -15.30 3.25 15.38
CA VAL A 70 -15.01 3.45 13.94
C VAL A 70 -16.18 4.14 13.22
N LYS A 71 -17.41 3.71 13.51
CA LYS A 71 -18.63 4.27 12.90
C LYS A 71 -18.87 5.74 13.29
N GLN A 72 -18.54 6.14 14.52
CA GLN A 72 -18.71 7.52 14.98
C GLN A 72 -17.66 8.46 14.38
N ARG A 73 -16.39 8.04 14.30
CA ARG A 73 -15.31 8.86 13.76
C ARG A 73 -15.17 8.79 12.24
N ASN A 74 -15.79 7.79 11.60
CA ASN A 74 -15.79 7.56 10.16
C ASN A 74 -14.38 7.46 9.53
N CYS A 75 -13.39 7.03 10.31
CA CYS A 75 -12.01 6.81 9.88
C CYS A 75 -11.39 5.63 10.64
N ILE A 76 -10.33 5.08 10.08
CA ILE A 76 -9.64 3.87 10.55
C ILE A 76 -8.16 4.19 10.65
N PHE A 77 -7.55 3.87 11.78
CA PHE A 77 -6.10 4.03 11.96
C PHE A 77 -5.34 2.87 11.32
N ASN A 78 -4.09 3.09 10.91
CA ASN A 78 -3.30 2.11 10.15
C ASN A 78 -3.06 0.78 10.92
N ASP A 79 -3.08 0.84 12.25
CA ASP A 79 -2.92 -0.29 13.17
C ASP A 79 -4.25 -0.96 13.55
N GLU A 80 -5.37 -0.52 13.00
CA GLU A 80 -6.67 -1.09 13.30
C GLU A 80 -7.10 -2.15 12.28
N ARG A 81 -7.64 -3.24 12.82
CA ARG A 81 -8.18 -4.34 12.01
C ARG A 81 -9.47 -3.91 11.33
N HIS A 82 -9.56 -4.07 10.01
CA HIS A 82 -10.77 -3.74 9.26
C HIS A 82 -11.11 -4.77 8.20
N HIS A 83 -12.35 -5.26 8.27
CA HIS A 83 -12.89 -6.35 7.46
C HIS A 83 -12.05 -7.66 7.47
N GLY A 84 -11.02 -7.82 8.30
CA GLY A 84 -10.11 -8.99 8.25
C GLY A 84 -8.76 -8.69 7.59
N LEU A 85 -8.46 -7.41 7.37
CA LEU A 85 -7.10 -6.92 7.20
C LEU A 85 -6.54 -6.61 8.59
N GLU A 86 -5.36 -7.13 8.94
CA GLU A 86 -4.71 -6.88 10.25
C GLU A 86 -4.16 -5.46 10.37
N PHE A 87 -3.80 -4.85 9.24
CA PHE A 87 -3.39 -3.45 9.13
C PHE A 87 -4.26 -2.76 8.10
N TYR A 88 -4.46 -1.46 8.28
CA TYR A 88 -5.25 -0.64 7.37
C TYR A 88 -4.34 0.29 6.56
N SER A 89 -4.60 0.33 5.26
CA SER A 89 -4.19 1.40 4.37
C SER A 89 -5.31 1.59 3.34
N TYR A 90 -5.37 2.76 2.70
CA TYR A 90 -6.43 3.01 1.73
C TYR A 90 -6.34 2.03 0.55
N ASN A 91 -5.14 1.84 -0.01
CA ASN A 91 -4.94 0.96 -1.16
C ASN A 91 -5.23 -0.50 -0.79
N LEU A 92 -4.83 -0.95 0.39
CA LEU A 92 -5.13 -2.30 0.85
C LEU A 92 -6.63 -2.56 0.98
N CYS A 93 -7.38 -1.58 1.50
CA CYS A 93 -8.84 -1.65 1.59
C CYS A 93 -9.48 -1.76 0.20
N VAL A 94 -9.10 -0.91 -0.75
CA VAL A 94 -9.60 -0.93 -2.13
C VAL A 94 -9.27 -2.24 -2.83
N MET A 95 -8.03 -2.72 -2.72
CA MET A 95 -7.60 -3.98 -3.30
C MET A 95 -8.40 -5.17 -2.75
N ARG A 96 -8.63 -5.20 -1.44
CA ARG A 96 -9.45 -6.21 -0.78
C ARG A 96 -10.92 -6.16 -1.22
N CYS A 97 -11.48 -4.97 -1.41
CA CYS A 97 -12.83 -4.80 -1.95
C CYS A 97 -12.94 -5.35 -3.37
N ARG A 98 -11.99 -4.99 -4.25
CA ARG A 98 -11.93 -5.51 -5.64
C ARG A 98 -11.78 -7.03 -5.68
N ALA A 99 -10.90 -7.59 -4.85
CA ALA A 99 -10.71 -9.02 -4.73
C ALA A 99 -11.98 -9.76 -4.27
N ALA A 100 -12.68 -9.22 -3.26
CA ALA A 100 -13.94 -9.77 -2.79
C ALA A 100 -15.01 -9.77 -3.90
N LYS A 101 -15.10 -8.67 -4.67
CA LYS A 101 -16.04 -8.59 -5.79
C LYS A 101 -15.68 -9.50 -6.96
N ALA A 102 -14.39 -9.68 -7.26
CA ALA A 102 -13.94 -10.65 -8.25
C ALA A 102 -14.34 -12.09 -7.87
N LEU A 103 -14.20 -12.46 -6.60
CA LEU A 103 -14.63 -13.76 -6.09
C LEU A 103 -16.16 -13.93 -6.13
N GLU A 104 -16.91 -12.89 -5.78
CA GLU A 104 -18.38 -12.89 -5.78
C GLU A 104 -18.95 -13.04 -7.20
N LEU A 105 -18.43 -12.27 -8.15
CA LEU A 105 -18.99 -12.14 -9.50
C LEU A 105 -18.38 -13.12 -10.51
N CYS A 106 -17.07 -13.39 -10.40
CA CYS A 106 -16.32 -14.17 -11.38
C CYS A 106 -15.86 -15.53 -10.84
N HIS A 107 -16.04 -15.78 -9.53
CA HIS A 107 -15.63 -17.01 -8.85
C HIS A 107 -14.13 -17.37 -9.01
N CYS A 108 -13.30 -16.37 -9.27
CA CYS A 108 -11.85 -16.49 -9.36
C CYS A 108 -11.17 -15.32 -8.65
N LYS A 109 -9.91 -15.51 -8.25
CA LYS A 109 -9.08 -14.42 -7.72
C LYS A 109 -7.94 -14.09 -8.69
N PRO A 110 -7.73 -12.80 -8.99
CA PRO A 110 -6.49 -12.37 -9.63
C PRO A 110 -5.26 -12.78 -8.82
N HIS A 111 -4.19 -13.18 -9.51
CA HIS A 111 -2.94 -13.64 -8.89
C HIS A 111 -2.35 -12.63 -7.88
N PHE A 112 -2.49 -11.34 -8.16
CA PHE A 112 -1.97 -10.25 -7.33
C PHE A 112 -2.79 -9.92 -6.07
N TYR A 113 -3.85 -10.69 -5.76
CA TYR A 113 -4.59 -10.60 -4.49
C TYR A 113 -4.39 -11.85 -3.61
N PRO A 114 -3.16 -12.12 -3.13
CA PRO A 114 -2.87 -13.37 -2.40
C PRO A 114 -3.60 -13.45 -1.05
N PHE A 115 -3.95 -12.31 -0.46
CA PHE A 115 -4.54 -12.16 0.87
C PHE A 115 -6.06 -12.44 0.93
N VAL A 116 -6.72 -12.70 -0.21
CA VAL A 116 -8.16 -13.02 -0.24
C VAL A 116 -8.34 -14.48 -0.64
N GLY A 117 -9.07 -15.22 0.21
CA GLY A 117 -9.48 -16.61 -0.07
C GLY A 117 -8.44 -17.69 0.23
N GLN A 118 -8.12 -17.92 1.50
CA GLN A 118 -7.85 -19.28 1.97
C GLN A 118 -9.20 -19.99 2.17
N PHE A 119 -9.90 -20.28 1.06
CA PHE A 119 -10.96 -21.27 1.09
C PHE A 119 -10.38 -22.53 0.45
N HIS A 120 -9.98 -23.48 1.28
CA HIS A 120 -10.10 -24.88 0.89
C HIS A 120 -11.52 -25.07 0.40
N SER A 121 -11.65 -25.41 -0.88
CA SER A 121 -12.91 -25.68 -1.56
C SER A 121 -13.75 -26.64 -0.73
N GLN A 122 -14.81 -26.13 -0.08
CA GLN A 122 -16.00 -26.94 0.12
C GLN A 122 -17.00 -26.50 -0.94
N PRO A 123 -17.35 -27.37 -1.90
CA PRO A 123 -18.37 -27.03 -2.89
C PRO A 123 -19.69 -26.83 -2.16
N LYS A 124 -20.35 -25.67 -2.39
CA LYS A 124 -21.73 -25.50 -1.97
C LYS A 124 -22.61 -26.49 -2.75
N PRO A 125 -23.53 -27.21 -2.10
CA PRO A 125 -24.45 -28.09 -2.80
C PRO A 125 -25.37 -27.25 -3.69
N ILE A 126 -25.45 -27.65 -4.96
CA ILE A 126 -26.44 -27.12 -5.90
C ILE A 126 -27.78 -27.68 -5.44
N HIS A 127 -28.65 -26.83 -4.90
CA HIS A 127 -30.05 -27.19 -4.72
C HIS A 127 -30.72 -27.09 -6.10
N ALA A 128 -31.14 -28.25 -6.60
CA ALA A 128 -32.03 -28.41 -7.74
C ALA A 128 -33.49 -28.18 -7.32
#